data_AF-A0A2V8KXX0-F1
#
_entry.id   AF-A0A2V8KXX0-F1
#
_cell.length_a   1.000
_cell.length_b   1.000
_cell.length_c   1.000
_cell.angle_alpha   90.00
_cell.angle_beta   90.00
_cell.angle_gamma   90.00
#
_symmetry.space_group_name_H-M   'P 1'
#
loop_
_entity.id
_entity.type
_entity.pdbx_description
1 polymer ?
#
loop_
_entity_poly.entity_id
_entity_poly.type
_entity_poly.pdbx_seq_one_letter_code
_entity_poly.pdbx_strand_id
1 'polypeptide(L)'
;MQKAGFRYVFLGIENILEDDLNFLRASSKNTYRESGKNAGNATLKAIDYLHRNKMYVVGGLIIGNPGDTRESIEANLEFARRYIDWPYIQHPTPYPRTPMTQEFRDRGLITNEHLQEYDGTTAVVRSEHLAAEEIEFMRWKAERWMKVRHMPFAFAHDPLFLMRNWPKMLAHTFRGTTIGSALGLEDERRSFQRYRAIRKAERAYV
;
A
#
# COMPACT_ATOMS: atom_id res chain seq x y z
N MET A 1 8.27 24.35 4.76
CA MET A 1 8.31 23.00 5.37
C MET A 1 9.74 22.55 5.60
N GLN A 2 10.55 22.27 4.58
CA GLN A 2 11.93 21.81 4.79
C GLN A 2 12.78 22.72 5.70
N LYS A 3 12.73 24.06 5.51
CA LYS A 3 13.44 25.03 6.37
C LYS A 3 13.01 24.98 7.84
N ALA A 4 11.80 24.50 8.11
CA ALA A 4 11.25 24.30 9.45
C ALA A 4 11.52 22.88 10.00
N GLY A 5 12.33 22.07 9.31
CA GLY A 5 12.76 20.74 9.78
C GLY A 5 11.85 19.57 9.39
N PHE A 6 10.80 19.80 8.62
CA PHE A 6 9.94 18.72 8.12
C PHE A 6 10.72 17.81 7.17
N ARG A 7 10.70 16.49 7.45
CA ARG A 7 11.35 15.46 6.63
C ARG A 7 10.33 14.65 5.82
N TYR A 8 9.21 14.28 6.44
CA TYR A 8 8.17 13.47 5.82
C TYR A 8 6.90 14.29 5.63
N VAL A 9 6.19 14.01 4.54
CA VAL A 9 4.88 14.57 4.25
C VAL A 9 3.95 13.44 3.84
N PHE A 10 2.81 13.36 4.51
CA PHE A 10 1.75 12.41 4.15
C PHE A 10 0.89 12.99 3.02
N LEU A 11 0.67 12.20 1.96
CA LEU A 11 -0.24 12.53 0.87
C LEU A 11 -1.30 11.43 0.72
N GLY A 12 -2.58 11.79 0.83
CA GLY A 12 -3.69 10.90 0.49
C GLY A 12 -3.89 10.89 -1.03
N ILE A 13 -3.58 9.75 -1.67
CA ILE A 13 -3.64 9.57 -3.12
C ILE A 13 -4.94 8.82 -3.53
N GLU A 14 -5.50 8.05 -2.59
CA GLU A 14 -6.83 7.42 -2.57
C GLU A 14 -7.16 6.46 -3.75
N ASN A 15 -7.26 6.89 -5.00
CA ASN A 15 -7.35 6.00 -6.16
C ASN A 15 -6.97 6.72 -7.47
N ILE A 16 -6.20 6.07 -8.34
CA ILE A 16 -5.66 6.65 -9.58
C ILE A 16 -6.43 6.08 -10.76
N LEU A 17 -7.75 6.37 -10.93
CA LEU A 17 -8.46 5.89 -12.12
C LEU A 17 -9.57 6.78 -12.66
N GLU A 18 -9.31 7.31 -13.87
CA GLU A 18 -9.87 6.79 -15.14
C GLU A 18 -8.95 7.19 -16.31
N ASP A 19 -8.21 8.29 -16.17
CA ASP A 19 -7.34 8.82 -17.25
C ASP A 19 -5.86 8.48 -17.12
N ASP A 20 -5.43 8.11 -15.92
CA ASP A 20 -4.03 7.86 -15.63
C ASP A 20 -3.55 6.49 -16.12
N LEU A 21 -4.44 5.52 -16.39
CA LEU A 21 -4.05 4.28 -17.09
C LEU A 21 -3.59 4.56 -18.52
N ASN A 22 -4.22 5.51 -19.19
CA ASN A 22 -3.81 5.94 -20.52
C ASN A 22 -2.51 6.75 -20.44
N PHE A 23 -2.32 7.57 -19.39
CA PHE A 23 -1.08 8.32 -19.17
C PHE A 23 0.13 7.45 -18.77
N LEU A 24 -0.04 6.45 -17.90
CA LEU A 24 1.00 5.49 -17.52
C LEU A 24 1.41 4.62 -18.73
N ARG A 25 0.46 4.28 -19.61
CA ARG A 25 0.76 3.65 -20.91
C ARG A 25 1.43 4.63 -21.88
N ALA A 26 1.00 5.89 -21.94
CA ALA A 26 1.54 6.91 -22.85
C ALA A 26 2.91 7.44 -22.43
N SER A 27 3.29 7.40 -21.16
CA SER A 27 4.62 7.82 -20.69
C SER A 27 5.76 6.90 -21.14
N SER A 28 5.44 5.74 -21.74
CA SER A 28 6.38 4.94 -22.54
C SER A 28 6.66 5.52 -23.94
N LYS A 29 5.86 6.49 -24.39
CA LYS A 29 5.95 7.19 -25.67
C LYS A 29 5.71 8.70 -25.46
N ASN A 30 6.76 9.44 -25.11
CA ASN A 30 6.91 10.90 -25.21
C ASN A 30 5.61 11.74 -25.37
N THR A 31 5.20 12.48 -24.33
CA THR A 31 4.99 13.95 -24.31
C THR A 31 4.02 14.40 -23.21
N TYR A 32 4.44 15.43 -22.50
CA TYR A 32 3.61 16.28 -21.64
C TYR A 32 2.63 17.07 -22.53
N ARG A 33 1.31 16.98 -22.29
CA ARG A 33 0.32 17.93 -22.84
C ARG A 33 -0.76 18.23 -21.81
N GLU A 34 -0.89 19.52 -21.51
CA GLU A 34 -2.00 20.13 -20.79
C GLU A 34 -3.27 20.11 -21.65
N SER A 35 -4.33 19.47 -21.15
CA SER A 35 -5.70 19.98 -21.18
C SER A 35 -6.65 18.98 -20.52
N GLY A 36 -7.11 19.34 -19.32
CA GLY A 36 -8.38 18.86 -18.77
C GLY A 36 -8.38 17.52 -18.05
N LYS A 37 -7.53 17.30 -17.02
CA LYS A 37 -7.70 16.31 -15.93
C LYS A 37 -6.70 16.57 -14.79
N ASN A 38 -7.18 16.96 -13.61
CA ASN A 38 -6.38 17.69 -12.60
C ASN A 38 -5.76 16.84 -11.47
N ALA A 39 -6.24 15.64 -11.16
CA ALA A 39 -5.82 14.91 -9.94
C ALA A 39 -4.45 14.21 -10.06
N GLY A 40 -4.22 13.39 -11.09
CA GLY A 40 -2.95 12.67 -11.30
C GLY A 40 -1.75 13.61 -11.52
N ASN A 41 -1.97 14.69 -12.27
CA ASN A 41 -0.96 15.75 -12.45
C ASN A 41 -0.65 16.47 -11.14
N ALA A 42 -1.66 16.80 -10.33
CA ALA A 42 -1.45 17.46 -9.04
C ALA A 42 -0.66 16.57 -8.06
N THR A 43 -0.97 15.27 -7.98
CA THR A 43 -0.23 14.33 -7.11
C THR A 43 1.22 14.19 -7.55
N LEU A 44 1.49 13.94 -8.84
CA LEU A 44 2.86 13.84 -9.35
C LEU A 44 3.65 15.14 -9.16
N LYS A 45 3.00 16.29 -9.37
CA LYS A 45 3.59 17.61 -9.14
C LYS A 45 3.88 17.86 -7.66
N ALA A 46 2.99 17.44 -6.76
CA ALA A 46 3.22 17.52 -5.31
C ALA A 46 4.41 16.65 -4.90
N ILE A 47 4.48 15.41 -5.38
CA ILE A 47 5.62 14.50 -5.16
C ILE A 47 6.92 15.14 -5.66
N ASP A 48 6.94 15.65 -6.89
CA ASP A 48 8.11 16.33 -7.47
C ASP A 48 8.53 17.55 -6.64
N TYR A 49 7.60 18.38 -6.18
CA TYR A 49 7.93 19.50 -5.29
C TYR A 49 8.52 19.03 -3.96
N LEU A 50 8.00 17.96 -3.36
CA LEU A 50 8.54 17.42 -2.11
C LEU A 50 9.96 16.88 -2.31
N HIS A 51 10.18 16.09 -3.35
CA HIS A 51 11.50 15.53 -3.67
C HIS A 51 12.54 16.60 -4.00
N ARG A 52 12.18 17.62 -4.80
CA ARG A 52 13.07 18.77 -5.08
C ARG A 52 13.46 19.54 -3.83
N ASN A 53 12.60 19.53 -2.83
CA ASN A 53 12.85 20.14 -1.53
C ASN A 53 13.40 19.15 -0.49
N LYS A 54 13.92 17.99 -0.92
CA LYS A 54 14.56 16.98 -0.05
C LYS A 54 13.64 16.46 1.07
N MET A 55 12.34 16.41 0.80
CA MET A 55 11.33 15.82 1.69
C MET A 55 10.80 14.51 1.09
N TYR A 56 10.30 13.64 1.96
CA TYR A 56 9.85 12.29 1.64
C TYR A 56 8.35 12.19 1.64
N VAL A 57 7.84 11.38 0.73
CA VAL A 57 6.40 11.16 0.55
C VAL A 57 6.02 9.88 1.27
N VAL A 58 5.18 10.03 2.30
CA VAL A 58 4.37 8.93 2.82
C VAL A 58 3.06 8.92 2.05
N GLY A 59 2.89 7.95 1.16
CA GLY A 59 1.74 7.92 0.27
C GLY A 59 0.64 7.01 0.77
N GLY A 60 -0.52 7.58 1.10
CA GLY A 60 -1.73 6.85 1.49
C GLY A 60 -2.51 6.39 0.27
N LEU A 61 -2.75 5.08 0.16
CA LEU A 61 -3.59 4.48 -0.88
C LEU A 61 -4.61 3.54 -0.25
N ILE A 62 -5.79 3.44 -0.88
CA ILE A 62 -6.81 2.46 -0.52
C ILE A 62 -7.02 1.56 -1.73
N ILE A 63 -6.84 0.25 -1.56
CA ILE A 63 -7.07 -0.75 -2.61
C ILE A 63 -8.06 -1.81 -2.14
N GLY A 64 -8.86 -2.33 -3.07
CA GLY A 64 -9.95 -3.25 -2.76
C GLY A 64 -11.28 -2.54 -2.52
N ASN A 65 -11.45 -1.35 -3.08
CA ASN A 65 -12.75 -0.69 -3.17
C ASN A 65 -13.74 -1.58 -3.95
N PRO A 66 -15.06 -1.40 -3.80
CA PRO A 66 -16.05 -2.26 -4.43
C PRO A 66 -15.86 -2.46 -5.94
N GLY A 67 -15.49 -1.40 -6.67
CA GLY A 67 -15.24 -1.47 -8.12
C GLY A 67 -13.81 -1.83 -8.53
N ASP A 68 -12.90 -2.10 -7.59
CA ASP A 68 -11.51 -2.41 -7.95
C ASP A 68 -11.38 -3.77 -8.64
N THR A 69 -10.71 -3.75 -9.80
CA THR A 69 -10.31 -4.95 -10.53
C THR A 69 -8.86 -5.31 -10.19
N ARG A 70 -8.37 -6.45 -10.69
CA ARG A 70 -6.95 -6.80 -10.54
C ARG A 70 -6.04 -5.76 -11.19
N GLU A 71 -6.45 -5.25 -12.34
CA GLU A 71 -5.69 -4.29 -13.13
C GLU A 71 -5.65 -2.93 -12.44
N SER A 72 -6.75 -2.48 -11.83
CA SER A 72 -6.76 -1.22 -11.05
C SER A 72 -5.82 -1.30 -9.85
N ILE A 73 -5.87 -2.41 -9.12
CA ILE A 73 -5.01 -2.64 -7.95
C ILE A 73 -3.54 -2.68 -8.38
N GLU A 74 -3.19 -3.42 -9.44
CA GLU A 74 -1.80 -3.46 -9.91
C GLU A 74 -1.31 -2.10 -10.37
N ALA A 75 -2.14 -1.30 -11.05
CA ALA A 75 -1.78 0.06 -11.46
C ALA A 75 -1.49 0.97 -10.25
N ASN A 76 -2.33 0.91 -9.20
CA ASN A 76 -2.10 1.63 -7.95
C ASN A 76 -0.80 1.18 -7.26
N LEU A 77 -0.53 -0.14 -7.22
CA LEU A 77 0.70 -0.69 -6.65
C LEU A 77 1.94 -0.30 -7.46
N GLU A 78 1.85 -0.27 -8.80
CA GLU A 78 2.92 0.18 -9.68
C GLU A 78 3.23 1.67 -9.46
N PHE A 79 2.20 2.50 -9.39
CA PHE A 79 2.36 3.91 -9.07
C PHE A 79 3.08 4.08 -7.73
N ALA A 80 2.64 3.39 -6.68
CA ALA A 80 3.27 3.45 -5.37
C ALA A 80 4.75 3.02 -5.43
N ARG A 81 5.04 1.94 -6.17
CA ARG A 81 6.40 1.43 -6.37
C ARG A 81 7.31 2.49 -7.00
N ARG A 82 6.77 3.28 -7.93
CA ARG A 82 7.53 4.23 -8.72
C ARG A 82 7.73 5.56 -8.00
N TYR A 83 6.68 6.10 -7.39
CA TYR A 83 6.66 7.51 -6.96
C TYR A 83 6.65 7.74 -5.44
N ILE A 84 6.37 6.70 -4.63
CA ILE A 84 6.15 6.87 -3.18
C ILE A 84 7.33 6.30 -2.38
N ASP A 85 7.90 7.09 -1.47
CA ASP A 85 9.05 6.68 -0.67
C ASP A 85 8.65 5.66 0.40
N TRP A 86 7.57 5.92 1.13
CA TRP A 86 7.00 5.01 2.13
C TRP A 86 5.50 4.82 1.91
N PRO A 87 5.03 3.67 1.42
CA PRO A 87 3.62 3.48 1.14
C PRO A 87 2.84 3.12 2.41
N TYR A 88 1.68 3.75 2.59
CA TYR A 88 0.67 3.41 3.58
C TYR A 88 -0.57 2.89 2.85
N ILE A 89 -0.52 1.60 2.49
CA ILE A 89 -1.55 0.94 1.68
C ILE A 89 -2.55 0.25 2.59
N GLN A 90 -3.80 0.67 2.47
CA GLN A 90 -4.91 0.19 3.27
C GLN A 90 -5.99 -0.47 2.42
N HIS A 91 -6.89 -1.18 3.10
CA HIS A 91 -8.12 -1.72 2.56
C HIS A 91 -9.31 -0.95 3.11
N PRO A 92 -10.41 -0.81 2.35
CA PRO A 92 -11.63 -0.22 2.86
C PRO A 92 -12.07 -0.97 4.11
N THR A 93 -12.21 -0.24 5.20
CA THR A 93 -12.56 -0.79 6.51
C THR A 93 -13.90 -0.20 6.92
N PRO A 94 -15.01 -0.95 6.82
CA PRO A 94 -16.36 -0.44 7.04
C PRO A 94 -16.64 -0.27 8.54
N TYR A 95 -16.02 0.72 9.17
CA TYR A 95 -16.16 0.98 10.61
C TYR A 95 -17.62 1.17 11.02
N PRO A 96 -18.09 0.53 12.10
CA PRO A 96 -19.50 0.54 12.50
C PRO A 96 -20.11 1.94 12.53
N ARG A 97 -21.33 2.06 11.98
CA ARG A 97 -22.13 3.30 11.90
C ARG A 97 -21.59 4.35 10.92
N THR A 98 -20.75 3.96 9.97
CA THR A 98 -20.40 4.82 8.83
C THR A 98 -21.31 4.54 7.62
N PRO A 99 -21.51 5.52 6.72
CA PRO A 99 -22.21 5.28 5.45
C PRO A 99 -21.61 4.14 4.62
N MET A 100 -20.28 4.00 4.65
CA MET A 100 -19.55 2.91 3.99
C MET A 100 -20.00 1.53 4.51
N THR A 101 -20.20 1.36 5.83
CA THR A 101 -20.67 0.08 6.38
C THR A 101 -22.03 -0.30 5.84
N GLN A 102 -22.95 0.66 5.78
CA GLN A 102 -24.29 0.40 5.25
C GLN A 102 -24.22 -0.02 3.78
N GLU A 103 -23.51 0.77 2.97
CA GLU A 103 -23.33 0.48 1.53
C GLU A 103 -22.70 -0.91 1.29
N PHE A 104 -21.62 -1.23 2.01
CA PHE A 104 -20.89 -2.48 1.81
C PHE A 104 -21.69 -3.68 2.32
N ARG A 105 -22.51 -3.50 3.36
CA ARG A 105 -23.44 -4.53 3.85
C ARG A 105 -24.56 -4.78 2.85
N ASP A 106 -25.17 -3.72 2.32
CA ASP A 106 -26.26 -3.81 1.34
C ASP A 106 -25.81 -4.48 0.04
N ARG A 107 -24.54 -4.31 -0.34
CA ARG A 107 -23.92 -4.96 -1.50
C ARG A 107 -23.33 -6.35 -1.20
N GLY A 108 -23.40 -6.83 0.05
CA GLY A 108 -22.85 -8.13 0.44
C GLY A 108 -21.33 -8.25 0.22
N LEU A 109 -20.59 -7.16 0.47
CA LEU A 109 -19.14 -7.07 0.25
C LEU A 109 -18.31 -7.31 1.51
N ILE A 110 -18.91 -7.20 2.70
CA ILE A 110 -18.24 -7.48 3.97
C ILE A 110 -17.98 -8.99 4.08
N THR A 111 -16.71 -9.40 4.14
CA THR A 111 -16.31 -10.81 4.25
C THR A 111 -15.96 -11.21 5.68
N ASN A 112 -15.66 -10.22 6.54
CA ASN A 112 -15.30 -10.45 7.94
C ASN A 112 -15.90 -9.33 8.83
N GLU A 113 -16.57 -9.72 9.90
CA GLU A 113 -17.12 -8.80 10.93
C GLU A 113 -16.34 -8.81 12.26
N HIS A 114 -15.24 -9.57 12.34
CA HIS A 114 -14.34 -9.55 13.48
C HIS A 114 -13.64 -8.20 13.58
N LEU A 115 -14.12 -7.34 14.47
CA LEU A 115 -13.63 -5.96 14.65
C LEU A 115 -12.14 -5.88 14.99
N GLN A 116 -11.55 -6.94 15.56
CA GLN A 116 -10.11 -7.03 15.82
C GLN A 116 -9.26 -7.03 14.54
N GLU A 117 -9.88 -7.30 13.39
CA GLU A 117 -9.24 -7.28 12.08
C GLU A 117 -9.45 -5.95 11.33
N TYR A 118 -10.20 -5.00 11.91
CA TYR A 118 -10.51 -3.70 11.31
C TYR A 118 -9.36 -2.71 11.56
N ASP A 119 -8.17 -3.05 11.09
CA ASP A 119 -6.93 -2.28 11.30
C ASP A 119 -6.40 -1.58 10.04
N GLY A 120 -7.21 -1.53 8.98
CA GLY A 120 -6.86 -0.93 7.70
C GLY A 120 -5.91 -1.75 6.85
N THR A 121 -5.26 -2.80 7.37
CA THR A 121 -4.25 -3.59 6.63
C THR A 121 -4.67 -5.03 6.35
N THR A 122 -5.70 -5.53 7.04
CA THR A 122 -6.39 -6.78 6.69
C THR A 122 -7.57 -6.46 5.77
N ALA A 123 -7.71 -7.22 4.68
CA ALA A 123 -8.86 -7.06 3.80
C ALA A 123 -10.08 -7.74 4.44
N VAL A 124 -10.97 -6.94 5.02
CA VAL A 124 -12.23 -7.41 5.63
C VAL A 124 -13.43 -7.31 4.68
N VAL A 125 -13.18 -6.86 3.45
CA VAL A 125 -14.14 -6.67 2.37
C VAL A 125 -13.58 -7.25 1.07
N ARG A 126 -14.46 -7.78 0.23
CA ARG A 126 -14.14 -8.13 -1.17
C ARG A 126 -14.53 -6.97 -2.09
N SER A 127 -13.93 -6.92 -3.28
CA SER A 127 -14.51 -6.13 -4.37
C SER A 127 -15.59 -6.95 -5.10
N GLU A 128 -16.23 -6.33 -6.09
CA GLU A 128 -17.13 -7.02 -7.01
C GLU A 128 -16.37 -8.00 -7.92
N HIS A 129 -15.06 -7.82 -8.07
CA HIS A 129 -14.22 -8.58 -9.02
C HIS A 129 -13.23 -9.53 -8.34
N LEU A 130 -12.87 -9.30 -7.08
CA LEU A 130 -11.81 -10.03 -6.38
C LEU A 130 -12.20 -10.38 -4.95
N ALA A 131 -11.80 -11.57 -4.53
CA ALA A 131 -11.89 -11.98 -3.13
C ALA A 131 -10.97 -11.12 -2.24
N ALA A 132 -11.42 -10.86 -1.00
CA ALA A 132 -10.67 -10.10 0.00
C ALA A 132 -9.23 -10.62 0.19
N GLU A 133 -9.08 -11.94 0.23
CA GLU A 133 -7.77 -12.58 0.39
C GLU A 133 -6.81 -12.29 -0.77
N GLU A 134 -7.34 -12.22 -2.00
CA GLU A 134 -6.51 -11.91 -3.18
C GLU A 134 -6.05 -10.45 -3.16
N ILE A 135 -6.94 -9.54 -2.76
CA ILE A 135 -6.64 -8.12 -2.57
C ILE A 135 -5.53 -7.94 -1.51
N GLU A 136 -5.66 -8.60 -0.36
CA GLU A 136 -4.65 -8.56 0.70
C GLU A 136 -3.32 -9.19 0.25
N PHE A 137 -3.37 -10.29 -0.52
CA PHE A 137 -2.16 -10.92 -1.07
C PHE A 137 -1.39 -9.98 -2.01
N MET A 138 -2.08 -9.31 -2.94
CA MET A 138 -1.46 -8.35 -3.87
C MET A 138 -0.77 -7.21 -3.10
N ARG A 139 -1.47 -6.65 -2.10
CA ARG A 139 -0.95 -5.62 -1.20
C ARG A 139 0.28 -6.10 -0.42
N TRP A 140 0.16 -7.24 0.26
CA TRP A 140 1.23 -7.84 1.06
C TRP A 140 2.47 -8.16 0.21
N LYS A 141 2.28 -8.67 -1.00
CA LYS A 141 3.38 -9.00 -1.90
C LYS A 141 4.16 -7.74 -2.32
N ALA A 142 3.45 -6.69 -2.71
CA ALA A 142 4.06 -5.47 -3.23
C ALA A 142 4.68 -4.58 -2.13
N GLU A 143 3.97 -4.36 -1.02
CA GLU A 143 4.36 -3.36 -0.01
C GLU A 143 5.70 -3.68 0.68
N ARG A 144 6.00 -4.97 0.93
CA ARG A 144 7.21 -5.40 1.64
C ARG A 144 8.48 -4.85 1.00
N TRP A 145 8.59 -4.98 -0.31
CA TRP A 145 9.75 -4.51 -1.07
C TRP A 145 9.81 -2.99 -1.17
N MET A 146 8.65 -2.32 -1.25
CA MET A 146 8.59 -0.87 -1.21
C MET A 146 9.13 -0.31 0.11
N LYS A 147 8.79 -0.94 1.25
CA LYS A 147 9.32 -0.56 2.57
C LYS A 147 10.82 -0.75 2.69
N VAL A 148 11.38 -1.82 2.12
CA VAL A 148 12.83 -2.05 2.11
C VAL A 148 13.56 -0.97 1.30
N ARG A 149 12.96 -0.48 0.20
CA ARG A 149 13.54 0.59 -0.63
C ARG A 149 13.79 1.89 0.13
N HIS A 150 13.04 2.14 1.21
CA HIS A 150 13.21 3.30 2.10
C HIS A 150 14.39 3.16 3.07
N MET A 151 14.93 1.95 3.27
CA MET A 151 15.95 1.68 4.29
C MET A 151 17.27 2.43 4.08
N PRO A 152 17.83 2.56 2.85
CA PRO A 152 19.02 3.38 2.62
C PRO A 152 18.83 4.84 3.04
N PHE A 153 17.62 5.36 2.87
CA PHE A 153 17.29 6.69 3.32
C PHE A 153 17.19 6.77 4.85
N ALA A 154 16.49 5.83 5.49
CA ALA A 154 16.41 5.79 6.96
C ALA A 154 17.82 5.69 7.58
N PHE A 155 18.74 4.95 6.94
CA PHE A 155 20.13 4.86 7.34
C PHE A 155 20.87 6.21 7.29
N ALA A 156 20.59 7.04 6.28
CA ALA A 156 21.25 8.35 6.13
C ALA A 156 20.92 9.32 7.28
N HIS A 157 19.78 9.14 7.96
CA HIS A 157 19.37 9.99 9.08
C HIS A 157 19.66 9.35 10.43
N ASP A 158 19.42 8.05 10.56
CA ASP A 158 19.46 7.34 11.84
C ASP A 158 20.28 6.03 11.74
N PRO A 159 21.59 6.09 11.40
CA PRO A 159 22.38 4.90 11.09
C PRO A 159 22.51 3.94 12.26
N LEU A 160 22.71 4.45 13.48
CA LEU A 160 22.82 3.63 14.69
C LEU A 160 21.50 2.90 15.00
N PHE A 161 20.36 3.60 14.81
CA PHE A 161 19.05 2.98 14.99
C PHE A 161 18.83 1.86 13.99
N LEU A 162 19.15 2.11 12.72
CA LEU A 162 18.94 1.12 11.68
C LEU A 162 19.87 -0.08 11.88
N MET A 163 21.16 0.10 12.15
CA MET A 163 22.08 -1.02 12.40
C MET A 163 21.60 -1.91 13.56
N ARG A 164 21.09 -1.31 14.63
CA ARG A 164 20.60 -2.04 15.80
C ARG A 164 19.28 -2.78 15.54
N ASN A 165 18.37 -2.19 14.77
CA ASN A 165 16.99 -2.68 14.64
C ASN A 165 16.69 -3.35 13.29
N TRP A 166 17.57 -3.22 12.30
CA TRP A 166 17.46 -3.80 10.96
C TRP A 166 16.99 -5.26 10.95
N PRO A 167 17.56 -6.18 11.77
CA PRO A 167 17.15 -7.58 11.73
C PRO A 167 15.70 -7.75 12.18
N LYS A 168 15.28 -6.99 13.20
CA LYS A 168 13.90 -6.99 13.70
C LYS A 168 12.93 -6.40 12.68
N MET A 169 13.32 -5.32 12.02
CA MET A 169 12.52 -4.67 10.96
C MET A 169 12.32 -5.58 9.75
N LEU A 170 13.38 -6.28 9.31
CA LEU A 170 13.26 -7.28 8.25
C LEU A 170 12.40 -8.46 8.68
N ALA A 171 12.64 -9.00 9.88
CA ALA A 171 11.85 -10.09 10.41
C ALA A 171 10.36 -9.73 10.47
N HIS A 172 10.04 -8.47 10.78
CA HIS A 172 8.67 -7.94 10.75
C HIS A 172 8.14 -7.75 9.32
N THR A 173 8.95 -7.19 8.42
CA THR A 173 8.56 -6.92 7.02
C THR A 173 8.31 -8.21 6.24
N PHE A 174 9.12 -9.24 6.47
CA PHE A 174 9.03 -10.53 5.78
C PHE A 174 8.47 -11.64 6.68
N ARG A 175 7.59 -11.29 7.63
CA ARG A 175 6.86 -12.30 8.42
C ARG A 175 6.17 -13.31 7.50
N GLY A 176 6.28 -14.59 7.83
CA GLY A 176 5.77 -15.69 7.02
C GLY A 176 6.74 -16.20 5.95
N THR A 177 7.86 -15.51 5.68
CA THR A 177 8.91 -15.98 4.77
C THR A 177 9.84 -16.98 5.47
N THR A 178 10.07 -18.12 4.82
CA THR A 178 11.09 -19.13 5.15
C THR A 178 12.30 -19.00 4.24
N ILE A 179 13.42 -19.65 4.57
CA ILE A 179 14.59 -19.73 3.67
C ILE A 179 14.18 -20.30 2.30
N GLY A 180 13.35 -21.35 2.28
CA GLY A 180 12.82 -21.92 1.04
C GLY A 180 12.06 -20.91 0.19
N SER A 181 11.14 -20.13 0.79
CA SER A 181 10.42 -19.09 0.05
C SER A 181 11.30 -17.91 -0.37
N ALA A 182 12.32 -17.55 0.41
CA ALA A 182 13.27 -16.50 0.03
C ALA A 182 14.14 -16.92 -1.16
N LEU A 183 14.44 -18.21 -1.29
CA LEU A 183 15.13 -18.82 -2.43
C LEU A 183 14.21 -19.14 -3.62
N GLY A 184 12.91 -18.80 -3.55
CA GLY A 184 11.93 -19.09 -4.61
C GLY A 184 11.53 -20.56 -4.73
N LEU A 185 11.88 -21.39 -3.75
CA LEU A 185 11.55 -22.83 -3.70
C LEU A 185 10.13 -23.09 -3.16
N GLU A 186 9.42 -22.04 -2.76
CA GLU A 186 8.07 -22.12 -2.20
C GLU A 186 7.20 -20.99 -2.76
N ASP A 187 5.95 -21.34 -3.08
CA ASP A 187 4.93 -20.37 -3.52
C ASP A 187 4.74 -19.26 -2.47
N GLU A 188 4.78 -18.01 -2.94
CA GLU A 188 4.52 -16.82 -2.12
C GLU A 188 3.16 -16.89 -1.41
N ARG A 189 2.17 -17.59 -1.97
CA ARG A 189 0.89 -17.82 -1.30
C ARG A 189 1.04 -18.58 0.01
N ARG A 190 1.95 -19.56 0.10
CA ARG A 190 2.20 -20.27 1.38
C ARG A 190 2.82 -19.35 2.42
N SER A 191 3.74 -18.48 2.01
CA SER A 191 4.30 -17.45 2.89
C SER A 191 3.23 -16.47 3.38
N PHE A 192 2.31 -16.10 2.50
CA PHE A 192 1.18 -15.26 2.85
C PHE A 192 0.22 -15.93 3.84
N GLN A 193 -0.10 -17.22 3.66
CA GLN A 193 -0.93 -17.94 4.64
C GLN A 193 -0.27 -18.00 6.02
N ARG A 194 1.04 -18.22 6.08
CA ARG A 194 1.78 -18.15 7.35
C ARG A 194 1.74 -16.77 7.97
N TYR A 195 1.91 -15.72 7.15
CA TYR A 195 1.77 -14.34 7.60
C TYR A 195 0.39 -14.09 8.25
N ARG A 196 -0.70 -14.50 7.59
CA ARG A 196 -2.06 -14.36 8.13
C ARG A 196 -2.25 -15.17 9.41
N ALA A 197 -1.73 -16.41 9.47
CA ALA A 197 -1.80 -17.25 10.66
C ALA A 197 -1.09 -16.61 11.86
N ILE A 198 0.10 -16.01 11.65
CA ILE A 198 0.83 -15.26 12.68
C ILE A 198 -0.03 -14.10 13.20
N ARG A 199 -0.61 -13.29 12.30
CA ARG A 199 -1.47 -12.16 12.71
C ARG A 199 -2.71 -12.61 13.48
N LYS A 200 -3.34 -13.69 13.03
CA LYS A 200 -4.50 -14.26 13.72
C LYS A 200 -4.14 -14.73 15.13
N ALA A 201 -3.00 -15.39 15.30
CA ALA A 201 -2.50 -15.81 16.61
C ALA A 201 -2.20 -14.59 17.50
N GLU A 202 -1.50 -13.57 17.00
CA GLU A 202 -1.17 -12.35 17.75
C GLU A 202 -2.43 -11.62 18.27
N ARG A 203 -3.53 -11.62 17.50
CA ARG A 203 -4.81 -11.01 17.90
C ARG A 203 -5.62 -11.85 18.89
N ALA A 204 -5.41 -13.17 18.95
CA ALA A 204 -6.14 -14.04 19.87
C ALA A 204 -5.67 -13.91 21.33
N TYR A 205 -4.51 -13.29 21.54
CA TYR A 205 -3.91 -13.05 22.87
C TYR A 205 -4.07 -11.60 23.36
N VAL A 206 -4.93 -10.81 22.73
CA VAL A 206 -5.33 -9.45 23.13
C VAL A 206 -6.79 -9.46 23.55
#